data_AF-A0A1D2QUS6-F1
#
_entry.id   AF-A0A1D2QUS6-F1
#
_cell.length_a   1.000
_cell.length_b   1.000
_cell.length_c   1.000
_cell.angle_alpha   90.00
_cell.angle_beta   90.00
_cell.angle_gamma   90.00
#
_symmetry.space_group_name_H-M   'P 1'
#
loop_
_entity.id
_entity.type
_entity.pdbx_description
1 polymer ?
#
loop_
_entity_poly.entity_id
_entity_poly.type
_entity_poly.pdbx_seq_one_letter_code
_entity_poly.pdbx_strand_id
1 'polypeptide(L)'
;METERFKGTISFRAMHPDGKIKDEKYEKPWLVKFSSHENRFMMADDYCTNPECDCNDVSLWFLEIDETGHVASDPMQFNIRLDIETWQEKEEQGGSGHTRDFVGEFINNLPAELKDRFKGTYEGIRKRELNMEKFEMSADDIKKGRMVPYVDVFGDTGSPLSGGQQVGFIFEFDDKEYYVIDLYCINPACDCKEVQLVFITEKTEKNTASQIFDARLTLGGRIKEIDAYRCTKKEAKEIINGWKKSDFYVPGALKTRYDDMRKVGKRLVEKGGNLNKPTKRSTSAVRKEKIGRNMQCPCGSGKKYKKCCGKK
;
A
#
# COMPACT_ATOMS: atom_id res chain seq x y z
N MET A 1 -10.01 -14.68 28.86
CA MET A 1 -10.04 -14.30 27.44
C MET A 1 -8.94 -15.02 26.68
N GLU A 2 -9.25 -15.51 25.48
CA GLU A 2 -8.25 -16.04 24.55
C GLU A 2 -8.32 -15.29 23.21
N THR A 3 -7.18 -15.14 22.55
CA THR A 3 -7.09 -14.52 21.21
C THR A 3 -6.35 -15.44 20.26
N GLU A 4 -6.84 -15.58 19.04
CA GLU A 4 -6.17 -16.39 18.02
C GLU A 4 -6.36 -15.84 16.61
N ARG A 5 -5.56 -16.34 15.66
CA ARG A 5 -5.72 -16.06 14.23
C ARG A 5 -6.57 -17.14 13.58
N PHE A 6 -7.69 -16.74 12.98
CA PHE A 6 -8.52 -17.68 12.24
C PHE A 6 -7.77 -18.25 11.02
N LYS A 7 -7.88 -19.55 10.80
CA LYS A 7 -7.23 -20.25 9.67
C LYS A 7 -8.16 -20.35 8.47
N GLY A 8 -8.79 -19.24 8.09
CA GLY A 8 -9.78 -19.22 7.02
C GLY A 8 -10.19 -17.82 6.62
N THR A 9 -11.33 -17.71 5.97
CA THR A 9 -11.96 -16.44 5.61
C THR A 9 -13.33 -16.38 6.27
N ILE A 10 -13.66 -15.23 6.86
CA ILE A 10 -15.02 -14.94 7.32
C ILE A 10 -15.65 -13.99 6.30
N SER A 11 -16.89 -14.29 5.90
CA SER A 11 -17.63 -13.47 4.93
C SER A 11 -19.07 -13.29 5.35
N PHE A 12 -19.60 -12.09 5.21
CA PHE A 12 -20.97 -11.75 5.57
C PHE A 12 -21.45 -10.52 4.81
N ARG A 13 -22.74 -10.24 4.92
CA ARG A 13 -23.34 -9.03 4.34
C ARG A 13 -23.59 -8.01 5.43
N ALA A 14 -23.05 -6.81 5.27
CA ALA A 14 -23.30 -5.70 6.18
C ALA A 14 -23.91 -4.52 5.44
N MET A 15 -24.78 -3.79 6.15
CA MET A 15 -25.30 -2.51 5.68
C MET A 15 -24.29 -1.42 6.01
N HIS A 16 -23.81 -0.72 4.99
CA HIS A 16 -22.87 0.39 5.14
C HIS A 16 -23.61 1.71 5.43
N PRO A 17 -22.89 2.75 5.93
CA PRO A 17 -23.46 4.08 6.15
C PRO A 17 -24.07 4.73 4.90
N ASP A 18 -23.70 4.28 3.70
CA ASP A 18 -24.28 4.72 2.43
C ASP A 18 -25.63 4.02 2.10
N GLY A 19 -26.16 3.24 3.04
CA GLY A 19 -27.41 2.49 2.92
C GLY A 19 -27.31 1.24 2.04
N LYS A 20 -26.11 0.88 1.55
CA LYS A 20 -25.93 -0.28 0.68
C LYS A 20 -25.48 -1.49 1.48
N ILE A 21 -26.07 -2.62 1.16
CA ILE A 21 -25.58 -3.92 1.62
C ILE A 21 -24.38 -4.31 0.76
N LYS A 22 -23.24 -4.61 1.38
CA LYS A 22 -22.04 -5.08 0.69
C LYS A 22 -21.59 -6.41 1.28
N ASP A 23 -20.95 -7.22 0.44
CA ASP A 23 -20.27 -8.44 0.89
C ASP A 23 -18.93 -8.03 1.52
N GLU A 24 -18.79 -8.31 2.81
CA GLU A 24 -17.58 -8.11 3.58
C GLU A 24 -16.79 -9.42 3.64
N LYS A 25 -15.46 -9.31 3.56
CA LYS A 25 -14.56 -10.46 3.54
C LYS A 25 -13.30 -10.17 4.37
N TYR A 26 -13.11 -10.93 5.43
CA TYR A 26 -11.93 -10.85 6.28
C TYR A 26 -11.09 -12.11 6.12
N GLU A 27 -9.85 -11.96 5.67
CA GLU A 27 -8.92 -13.07 5.52
C GLU A 27 -8.10 -13.25 6.80
N LYS A 28 -8.23 -14.43 7.39
CA LYS A 28 -7.59 -14.84 8.64
C LYS A 28 -7.83 -13.83 9.76
N PRO A 29 -9.04 -13.36 10.09
CA PRO A 29 -9.24 -12.34 11.12
C PRO A 29 -8.72 -12.78 12.51
N TRP A 30 -8.55 -11.81 13.40
CA TRP A 30 -8.37 -12.11 14.82
C TRP A 30 -9.71 -12.55 15.42
N LEU A 31 -9.67 -13.62 16.20
CA LEU A 31 -10.79 -14.07 17.01
C LEU A 31 -10.52 -13.80 18.47
N VAL A 32 -11.59 -13.44 19.18
CA VAL A 32 -11.56 -13.21 20.63
C VAL A 32 -12.63 -14.09 21.28
N LYS A 33 -12.20 -14.89 22.25
CA LYS A 33 -13.07 -15.72 23.08
C LYS A 33 -13.13 -15.11 24.47
N PHE A 34 -14.29 -14.57 24.83
CA PHE A 34 -14.55 -14.05 26.17
C PHE A 34 -14.87 -15.18 27.14
N SER A 35 -14.54 -14.99 28.42
CA SER A 35 -14.70 -16.05 29.42
C SER A 35 -16.17 -16.31 29.77
N SER A 36 -17.02 -15.29 29.66
CA SER A 36 -18.45 -15.34 29.98
C SER A 36 -19.36 -15.61 28.78
N HIS A 37 -18.80 -15.88 27.58
CA HIS A 37 -19.60 -16.13 26.37
C HIS A 37 -19.19 -17.41 25.65
N GLU A 38 -20.15 -18.17 25.12
CA GLU A 38 -19.90 -19.45 24.44
C GLU A 38 -19.28 -19.29 23.04
N ASN A 39 -19.70 -18.27 22.30
CA ASN A 39 -19.20 -18.04 20.95
C ASN A 39 -17.94 -17.16 20.94
N ARG A 40 -17.26 -17.16 19.79
CA ARG A 40 -16.09 -16.30 19.53
C ARG A 40 -16.56 -15.03 18.82
N PHE A 41 -15.72 -14.01 18.86
CA PHE A 41 -15.93 -12.76 18.16
C PHE A 41 -14.84 -12.56 17.13
N MET A 42 -15.23 -12.31 15.88
CA MET A 42 -14.34 -11.72 14.90
C MET A 42 -14.05 -10.27 15.32
N MET A 43 -12.77 -9.90 15.38
CA MET A 43 -12.34 -8.53 15.65
C MET A 43 -11.79 -7.88 14.37
N ALA A 44 -12.31 -6.70 14.04
CA ALA A 44 -11.81 -5.82 12.99
C ALA A 44 -11.38 -4.47 13.59
N ASP A 45 -10.38 -3.84 12.99
CA ASP A 45 -9.83 -2.57 13.43
C ASP A 45 -9.87 -1.50 12.33
N ASP A 46 -10.12 -0.25 12.75
CA ASP A 46 -10.15 0.94 11.89
C ASP A 46 -9.42 2.12 12.54
N TYR A 47 -8.88 3.01 11.69
CA TYR A 47 -8.01 4.11 12.10
C TYR A 47 -8.36 5.40 11.37
N CYS A 48 -8.14 6.53 12.04
CA CYS A 48 -8.28 7.83 11.41
C CYS A 48 -7.22 8.04 10.33
N THR A 49 -7.66 8.36 9.12
CA THR A 49 -6.79 8.68 7.97
C THR A 49 -6.69 10.19 7.69
N ASN A 50 -7.27 11.04 8.55
CA ASN A 50 -7.15 12.50 8.37
C ASN A 50 -5.82 12.98 8.95
N PRO A 51 -4.85 13.42 8.13
CA PRO A 51 -3.54 13.86 8.61
C PRO A 51 -3.59 15.10 9.53
N GLU A 52 -4.67 15.88 9.48
CA GLU A 52 -4.87 17.06 10.34
C GLU A 52 -5.52 16.73 11.69
N CYS A 53 -6.06 15.52 11.85
CA CYS A 53 -6.66 15.07 13.10
C CYS A 53 -5.58 14.58 14.07
N ASP A 54 -5.63 15.01 15.31
CA ASP A 54 -4.68 14.69 16.39
C ASP A 54 -5.04 13.41 17.19
N CYS A 55 -6.12 12.71 16.82
CA CYS A 55 -6.54 11.51 17.54
C CYS A 55 -5.50 10.38 17.47
N ASN A 56 -5.37 9.61 18.54
CA ASN A 56 -4.46 8.48 18.68
C ASN A 56 -5.25 7.20 18.92
N ASP A 57 -6.35 7.05 18.20
CA ASP A 57 -7.37 6.06 18.53
C ASP A 57 -7.33 4.87 17.56
N VAL A 58 -7.62 3.68 18.09
CA VAL A 58 -8.04 2.51 17.31
C VAL A 58 -9.50 2.23 17.61
N SER A 59 -10.32 2.12 16.56
CA SER A 59 -11.71 1.67 16.69
C SER A 59 -11.77 0.18 16.39
N LEU A 60 -12.26 -0.61 17.33
CA LEU A 60 -12.37 -2.06 17.21
C LEU A 60 -13.84 -2.45 17.15
N TRP A 61 -14.20 -3.26 16.17
CA TRP A 61 -15.52 -3.83 16.00
C TRP A 61 -15.48 -5.34 16.22
N PHE A 62 -16.42 -5.82 17.02
CA PHE A 62 -16.58 -7.22 17.38
C PHE A 62 -17.89 -7.74 16.81
N LEU A 63 -17.83 -8.89 16.13
CA LEU A 63 -18.99 -9.59 15.60
C LEU A 63 -18.96 -11.05 16.03
N GLU A 64 -20.03 -11.51 16.67
CA GLU A 64 -20.18 -12.90 17.09
C GLU A 64 -20.24 -13.87 15.89
N ILE A 65 -19.48 -14.95 16.00
CA ILE A 65 -19.40 -16.03 15.03
C ILE A 65 -19.62 -17.39 15.69
N ASP A 66 -20.19 -18.33 14.94
CA ASP A 66 -20.34 -19.72 15.36
C ASP A 66 -19.00 -20.49 15.30
N GLU A 67 -19.02 -21.74 15.78
CA GLU A 67 -17.84 -22.61 15.82
C GLU A 67 -17.24 -22.91 14.44
N THR A 68 -18.02 -22.73 13.36
CA THR A 68 -17.61 -22.98 11.98
C THR A 68 -17.03 -21.72 11.31
N GLY A 69 -17.09 -20.57 12.00
CA GLY A 69 -16.60 -19.29 11.50
C GLY A 69 -17.62 -18.53 10.64
N HIS A 70 -18.90 -18.91 10.67
CA HIS A 70 -19.98 -18.13 10.09
C HIS A 70 -20.56 -17.16 11.12
N VAL A 71 -21.17 -16.08 10.64
CA VAL A 71 -21.89 -15.15 11.53
C VAL A 71 -23.06 -15.88 12.18
N ALA A 72 -23.21 -15.73 13.49
CA ALA A 72 -24.29 -16.35 14.24
C ALA A 72 -25.67 -15.87 13.74
N SER A 73 -26.73 -16.63 14.00
CA SER A 73 -28.08 -16.32 13.48
C SER A 73 -28.66 -15.01 14.03
N ASP A 74 -28.30 -14.65 15.27
CA ASP A 74 -28.60 -13.37 15.91
C ASP A 74 -27.32 -12.87 16.59
N PRO A 75 -26.37 -12.33 15.82
CA PRO A 75 -25.02 -12.12 16.29
C PRO A 75 -24.96 -10.92 17.21
N MET A 76 -24.40 -11.09 18.40
CA MET A 76 -24.01 -9.95 19.20
C MET A 76 -22.88 -9.19 18.51
N GLN A 77 -22.99 -7.87 18.51
CA GLN A 77 -21.98 -6.98 17.96
C GLN A 77 -21.79 -5.76 18.84
N PHE A 78 -20.55 -5.27 18.94
CA PHE A 78 -20.21 -4.08 19.70
C PHE A 78 -18.93 -3.44 19.18
N ASN A 79 -18.72 -2.18 19.55
CA ASN A 79 -17.54 -1.42 19.19
C ASN A 79 -16.87 -0.87 20.45
N ILE A 80 -15.55 -0.76 20.42
CA ILE A 80 -14.77 -0.02 21.41
C ILE A 80 -13.81 0.91 20.70
N ARG A 81 -13.53 2.06 21.31
CA ARG A 81 -12.51 2.99 20.84
C ARG A 81 -11.44 3.13 21.91
N LEU A 82 -10.22 2.71 21.60
CA LEU A 82 -9.10 2.73 22.53
C LEU A 82 -8.10 3.81 22.13
N ASP A 83 -7.57 4.51 23.12
CA ASP A 83 -6.36 5.32 23.00
C ASP A 83 -5.14 4.39 22.85
N ILE A 84 -4.34 4.55 21.80
CA ILE A 84 -3.21 3.65 21.49
C ILE A 84 -2.03 3.83 22.46
N GLU A 85 -1.93 4.98 23.14
CA GLU A 85 -0.83 5.23 24.06
C GLU A 85 -1.15 4.70 25.47
N THR A 86 -2.40 4.83 25.91
CA THR A 86 -2.84 4.47 27.27
C THR A 86 -3.63 3.15 27.33
N TRP A 87 -4.12 2.67 26.19
CA TRP A 87 -5.04 1.53 26.04
C TRP A 87 -6.35 1.68 26.82
N GLN A 88 -6.71 2.92 27.17
CA GLN A 88 -7.97 3.24 27.82
C GLN A 88 -9.06 3.50 26.79
N GLU A 89 -10.31 3.18 27.14
CA GLU A 89 -11.49 3.50 26.34
C GLU A 89 -11.72 5.02 26.32
N LYS A 90 -11.89 5.61 25.12
CA LYS A 90 -12.08 7.07 24.94
C LYS A 90 -13.51 7.52 25.18
N GLU A 91 -14.47 6.71 24.76
CA GLU A 91 -15.90 6.98 24.90
C GLU A 91 -16.58 5.66 25.23
N GLU A 92 -17.19 5.58 26.41
CA GLU A 92 -18.03 4.44 26.80
C GLU A 92 -19.27 4.43 25.89
N GLN A 93 -19.25 3.57 24.88
CA GLN A 93 -20.41 3.43 24.00
C GLN A 93 -21.52 2.73 24.78
N GLY A 94 -22.73 3.30 24.71
CA GLY A 94 -23.92 2.70 25.32
C GLY A 94 -24.07 1.24 24.87
N GLY A 95 -24.23 0.34 25.84
CA GLY A 95 -24.34 -1.10 25.63
C GLY A 95 -25.09 -1.77 26.77
N SER A 96 -25.51 -3.01 26.55
CA SER A 96 -26.07 -3.82 27.64
C SER A 96 -25.01 -4.07 28.72
N GLY A 97 -25.41 -4.37 29.97
CA GLY A 97 -24.45 -4.69 31.03
C GLY A 97 -23.46 -5.79 30.64
N HIS A 98 -23.93 -6.82 29.93
CA HIS A 98 -23.10 -7.91 29.40
C HIS A 98 -22.02 -7.43 28.43
N THR A 99 -22.32 -6.42 27.60
CA THR A 99 -21.34 -5.84 26.68
C THR A 99 -20.18 -5.17 27.43
N ARG A 100 -20.46 -4.50 28.55
CA ARG A 100 -19.43 -3.83 29.37
C ARG A 100 -18.46 -4.83 30.00
N ASP A 101 -18.94 -6.01 30.41
CA ASP A 101 -18.07 -7.06 30.93
C ASP A 101 -17.05 -7.53 29.88
N PHE A 102 -17.46 -7.67 28.61
CA PHE A 102 -16.53 -7.99 27.51
C PHE A 102 -15.51 -6.90 27.26
N VAL A 103 -15.93 -5.63 27.27
CA VAL A 103 -15.00 -4.49 27.10
C VAL A 103 -13.96 -4.47 28.22
N GLY A 104 -14.39 -4.63 29.48
CA GLY A 104 -13.49 -4.70 30.63
C GLY A 104 -12.53 -5.89 30.55
N GLU A 105 -13.03 -7.08 30.22
CA GLU A 105 -12.20 -8.27 30.04
C GLU A 105 -11.17 -8.06 28.91
N PHE A 106 -11.58 -7.50 27.77
CA PHE A 106 -10.70 -7.24 26.63
C PHE A 106 -9.57 -6.27 26.98
N ILE A 107 -9.89 -5.12 27.55
CA ILE A 107 -8.92 -4.08 27.89
C ILE A 107 -7.91 -4.59 28.93
N ASN A 108 -8.39 -5.26 29.98
CA ASN A 108 -7.55 -5.77 31.05
C ASN A 108 -6.61 -6.90 30.61
N ASN A 109 -6.98 -7.64 29.56
CA ASN A 109 -6.22 -8.78 29.06
C ASN A 109 -5.66 -8.54 27.65
N LEU A 110 -5.63 -7.30 27.15
CA LEU A 110 -5.18 -6.98 25.79
C LEU A 110 -3.71 -7.40 25.59
N PRO A 111 -3.44 -8.42 24.73
CA PRO A 111 -2.09 -8.96 24.53
C PRO A 111 -1.11 -7.94 23.95
N ALA A 112 0.17 -8.04 24.34
CA ALA A 112 1.23 -7.18 23.84
C ALA A 112 1.36 -7.25 22.30
N GLU A 113 1.20 -8.43 21.69
CA GLU A 113 1.23 -8.60 20.24
C GLU A 113 0.15 -7.76 19.53
N LEU A 114 -1.06 -7.71 20.10
CA LEU A 114 -2.13 -6.89 19.54
C LEU A 114 -1.85 -5.39 19.74
N LYS A 115 -1.30 -4.99 20.89
CA LYS A 115 -0.87 -3.62 21.14
C LYS A 115 0.17 -3.15 20.11
N ASP A 116 1.22 -3.95 19.92
CA ASP A 116 2.28 -3.67 18.95
C ASP A 116 1.74 -3.61 17.52
N ARG A 117 0.83 -4.53 17.16
CA ARG A 117 0.16 -4.51 15.85
C ARG A 117 -0.65 -3.23 15.64
N PHE A 118 -1.51 -2.88 16.60
CA PHE A 118 -2.38 -1.70 16.49
C PHE A 118 -1.55 -0.43 16.41
N LYS A 119 -0.54 -0.30 17.27
CA LYS A 119 0.38 0.84 17.27
C LYS A 119 1.15 0.95 15.97
N GLY A 120 1.77 -0.13 15.50
CA GLY A 120 2.50 -0.14 14.24
C GLY A 120 1.62 0.16 13.02
N THR A 121 0.37 -0.31 13.01
CA THR A 121 -0.60 -0.02 11.94
C THR A 121 -0.99 1.46 11.95
N TYR A 122 -1.32 1.99 13.12
CA TYR A 122 -1.65 3.41 13.30
C TYR A 122 -0.49 4.33 12.87
N GLU A 123 0.72 4.08 13.38
CA GLU A 123 1.92 4.85 13.03
C GLU A 123 2.20 4.79 11.51
N GLY A 124 2.04 3.61 10.91
CA GLY A 124 2.18 3.41 9.47
C GLY A 124 1.18 4.24 8.65
N ILE A 125 -0.10 4.23 9.04
CA ILE A 125 -1.15 5.03 8.40
C ILE A 125 -0.84 6.52 8.57
N ARG A 126 -0.56 6.99 9.80
CA ARG A 126 -0.24 8.40 10.07
C ARG A 126 0.93 8.90 9.24
N LYS A 127 2.01 8.13 9.20
CA LYS A 127 3.20 8.45 8.40
C LYS A 127 2.87 8.52 6.91
N ARG A 128 2.10 7.55 6.42
CA ARG A 128 1.67 7.49 5.01
C ARG A 128 0.83 8.70 4.61
N GLU A 129 -0.16 9.07 5.41
CA GLU A 129 -1.02 10.23 5.14
C GLU A 129 -0.21 11.54 5.21
N LEU A 130 0.71 11.65 6.16
CA LEU A 130 1.61 12.81 6.28
C LEU A 130 2.56 12.93 5.07
N ASN A 131 3.13 11.82 4.60
CA ASN A 131 4.01 11.80 3.43
C ASN A 131 3.25 12.22 2.17
N MET A 132 2.01 11.71 1.99
CA MET A 132 1.13 12.15 0.91
C MET A 132 0.85 13.65 0.95
N GLU A 133 0.61 14.22 2.14
CA GLU A 133 0.32 15.65 2.29
C GLU A 133 1.55 16.52 1.97
N LYS A 134 2.74 16.07 2.37
CA LYS A 134 4.02 16.75 2.10
C LYS A 134 4.47 16.68 0.66
N PHE A 135 4.05 15.66 -0.09
CA PHE A 135 4.44 15.50 -1.48
C PHE A 135 3.94 16.69 -2.32
N GLU A 136 4.81 17.26 -3.14
CA GLU A 136 4.49 18.40 -4.01
C GLU A 136 5.01 18.11 -5.42
N MET A 137 4.27 18.58 -6.42
CA MET A 137 4.64 18.40 -7.82
C MET A 137 4.04 19.51 -8.67
N SER A 138 4.78 19.97 -9.68
CA SER A 138 4.29 21.05 -10.53
C SER A 138 3.08 20.62 -11.36
N ALA A 139 2.15 21.55 -11.51
CA ALA A 139 1.03 21.49 -12.45
C ALA A 139 1.41 20.97 -13.86
N ASP A 140 2.55 21.43 -14.35
CA ASP A 140 3.07 21.10 -15.68
C ASP A 140 3.55 19.64 -15.76
N ASP A 141 4.28 19.16 -14.75
CA ASP A 141 4.71 17.76 -14.69
C ASP A 141 3.50 16.81 -14.60
N ILE A 142 2.46 17.19 -13.85
CA ILE A 142 1.20 16.44 -13.78
C ILE A 142 0.56 16.38 -15.17
N LYS A 143 0.41 17.53 -15.85
CA LYS A 143 -0.18 17.61 -17.19
C LYS A 143 0.61 16.82 -18.23
N LYS A 144 1.94 16.82 -18.15
CA LYS A 144 2.84 16.01 -19.00
C LYS A 144 2.74 14.51 -18.72
N GLY A 145 2.02 14.11 -17.69
CA GLY A 145 1.80 12.71 -17.34
C GLY A 145 3.07 12.04 -16.83
N ARG A 146 3.95 12.80 -16.17
CA ARG A 146 5.17 12.26 -15.56
C ARG A 146 4.80 11.13 -14.59
N MET A 147 5.50 10.01 -14.75
CA MET A 147 5.34 8.85 -13.88
C MET A 147 6.14 9.09 -12.60
N VAL A 148 5.53 8.82 -11.45
CA VAL A 148 6.12 9.07 -10.13
C VAL A 148 6.27 7.73 -9.41
N PRO A 149 7.46 7.40 -8.88
CA PRO A 149 7.65 6.23 -8.02
C PRO A 149 6.74 6.28 -6.79
N TYR A 150 6.10 5.17 -6.44
CA TYR A 150 5.19 5.13 -5.28
C TYR A 150 5.91 5.51 -3.98
N VAL A 151 7.12 5.00 -3.79
CA VAL A 151 7.93 5.26 -2.60
C VAL A 151 8.51 6.69 -2.55
N ASP A 152 8.44 7.47 -3.63
CA ASP A 152 8.77 8.90 -3.58
C ASP A 152 7.64 9.71 -2.92
N VAL A 153 6.41 9.18 -2.92
CA VAL A 153 5.24 9.83 -2.31
C VAL A 153 4.98 9.29 -0.92
N PHE A 154 5.01 7.97 -0.75
CA PHE A 154 4.58 7.30 0.49
C PHE A 154 5.73 6.71 1.29
N GLY A 155 6.95 6.68 0.74
CA GLY A 155 8.13 6.12 1.38
C GLY A 155 8.88 7.12 2.26
N ASP A 156 9.97 6.63 2.87
CA ASP A 156 10.76 7.36 3.86
C ASP A 156 12.00 8.02 3.27
N THR A 157 12.68 7.31 2.36
CA THR A 157 13.97 7.73 1.80
C THR A 157 13.90 8.04 0.32
N GLY A 158 12.73 7.88 -0.31
CA GLY A 158 12.55 7.99 -1.75
C GLY A 158 13.19 6.82 -2.51
N SER A 159 12.96 6.77 -3.82
CA SER A 159 13.45 5.73 -4.71
C SER A 159 14.86 5.99 -5.23
N PRO A 160 15.59 4.94 -5.67
CA PRO A 160 16.84 5.09 -6.42
C PRO A 160 16.76 6.00 -7.65
N LEU A 161 15.57 6.19 -8.23
CA LEU A 161 15.37 7.08 -9.38
C LEU A 161 15.38 8.56 -8.99
N SER A 162 15.13 8.86 -7.72
CA SER A 162 15.09 10.20 -7.13
C SER A 162 16.22 10.44 -6.13
N GLY A 163 17.23 9.56 -6.10
CA GLY A 163 18.41 9.66 -5.22
C GLY A 163 18.26 9.01 -3.84
N GLY A 164 17.13 8.33 -3.60
CA GLY A 164 16.85 7.56 -2.40
C GLY A 164 17.32 6.10 -2.46
N GLN A 165 16.86 5.30 -1.50
CA GLN A 165 17.26 3.88 -1.37
C GLN A 165 16.08 2.91 -1.30
N GLN A 166 14.85 3.40 -1.13
CA GLN A 166 13.68 2.55 -0.95
C GLN A 166 13.17 2.02 -2.29
N VAL A 167 12.70 0.78 -2.29
CA VAL A 167 12.10 0.14 -3.47
C VAL A 167 10.72 -0.38 -3.15
N GLY A 168 9.90 -0.58 -4.19
CA GLY A 168 8.51 -0.98 -4.03
C GLY A 168 8.37 -2.46 -3.68
N PHE A 169 9.21 -3.31 -4.27
CA PHE A 169 9.24 -4.76 -4.08
C PHE A 169 10.66 -5.29 -4.20
N ILE A 170 10.92 -6.40 -3.52
CA ILE A 170 12.16 -7.17 -3.60
C ILE A 170 11.75 -8.63 -3.81
N PHE A 171 12.44 -9.33 -4.70
CA PHE A 171 12.23 -10.77 -4.89
C PHE A 171 13.49 -11.44 -5.42
N GLU A 172 13.61 -12.73 -5.15
CA GLU A 172 14.66 -13.57 -5.71
C GLU A 172 14.14 -14.34 -6.93
N PHE A 173 14.98 -14.45 -7.95
CA PHE A 173 14.74 -15.29 -9.12
C PHE A 173 16.07 -15.71 -9.73
N ASP A 174 16.25 -17.02 -10.00
CA ASP A 174 17.50 -17.55 -10.56
C ASP A 174 18.74 -17.16 -9.73
N ASP A 175 18.66 -17.39 -8.42
CA ASP A 175 19.70 -17.08 -7.42
C ASP A 175 20.18 -15.62 -7.42
N LYS A 176 19.33 -14.70 -7.89
CA LYS A 176 19.59 -13.27 -7.94
C LYS A 176 18.47 -12.49 -7.28
N GLU A 177 18.86 -11.52 -6.46
CA GLU A 177 17.93 -10.56 -5.89
C GLU A 177 17.63 -9.45 -6.91
N TYR A 178 16.35 -9.13 -7.03
CA TYR A 178 15.83 -8.07 -7.87
C TYR A 178 15.05 -7.06 -7.04
N TYR A 179 15.34 -5.79 -7.28
CA TYR A 179 14.61 -4.66 -6.72
C TYR A 179 13.71 -4.07 -7.79
N VAL A 180 12.43 -3.89 -7.45
CA VAL A 180 11.41 -3.40 -8.38
C VAL A 180 10.88 -2.07 -7.87
N ILE A 181 10.97 -1.05 -8.73
CA ILE A 181 10.39 0.27 -8.49
C ILE A 181 9.13 0.38 -9.34
N ASP A 182 8.01 0.66 -8.72
CA ASP A 182 6.72 0.89 -9.38
C ASP A 182 6.40 2.38 -9.46
N LEU A 183 6.11 2.83 -10.68
CA LEU A 183 5.79 4.21 -11.00
C LEU A 183 4.37 4.31 -11.56
N TYR A 184 3.68 5.40 -11.19
CA TYR A 184 2.30 5.65 -11.57
C TYR A 184 2.13 7.06 -12.13
N CYS A 185 1.19 7.20 -13.06
CA CYS A 185 0.71 8.52 -13.48
C CYS A 185 -0.19 9.06 -12.37
N ILE A 186 0.06 10.28 -11.89
CA ILE A 186 -0.81 10.90 -10.87
C ILE A 186 -1.92 11.77 -11.49
N ASN A 187 -1.84 12.14 -12.76
CA ASN A 187 -2.81 13.04 -13.42
C ASN A 187 -4.26 12.50 -13.39
N PRO A 188 -5.18 13.06 -12.59
CA PRO A 188 -6.49 12.46 -12.36
C PRO A 188 -7.41 12.36 -13.59
N ALA A 189 -7.15 13.10 -14.69
CA ALA A 189 -7.93 12.92 -15.92
C ALA A 189 -7.32 11.93 -16.93
N CYS A 190 -6.16 11.35 -16.62
CA CYS A 190 -5.56 10.28 -17.42
C CYS A 190 -6.21 8.93 -17.09
N ASP A 191 -6.57 8.16 -18.12
CA ASP A 191 -7.26 6.87 -18.00
C ASP A 191 -6.36 5.65 -18.25
N CYS A 192 -5.02 5.83 -18.18
CA CYS A 192 -4.05 4.81 -18.59
C CYS A 192 -4.24 3.44 -17.93
N LYS A 193 -4.63 3.38 -16.65
CA LYS A 193 -4.78 2.14 -15.85
C LYS A 193 -3.56 1.21 -16.03
N GLU A 194 -2.39 1.80 -15.87
CA GLU A 194 -1.09 1.18 -16.10
C GLU A 194 -0.12 1.47 -14.95
N VAL A 195 0.86 0.60 -14.81
CA VAL A 195 2.05 0.79 -13.98
C VAL A 195 3.30 0.63 -14.85
N GLN A 196 4.30 1.47 -14.58
CA GLN A 196 5.66 1.26 -15.11
C GLN A 196 6.51 0.65 -14.00
N LEU A 197 7.20 -0.44 -14.31
CA LEU A 197 8.09 -1.15 -13.42
C LEU A 197 9.52 -1.00 -13.93
N VAL A 198 10.43 -0.68 -13.02
CA VAL A 198 11.86 -0.62 -13.26
C VAL A 198 12.52 -1.74 -12.46
N PHE A 199 13.19 -2.65 -13.15
CA PHE A 199 13.87 -3.79 -12.53
C PHE A 199 15.37 -3.50 -12.40
N ILE A 200 15.89 -3.65 -11.19
CA ILE A 200 17.28 -3.40 -10.82
C ILE A 200 17.83 -4.66 -10.14
N THR A 201 19.11 -4.96 -10.34
CA THR A 201 19.84 -6.01 -9.60
C THR A 201 21.28 -5.56 -9.37
N GLU A 202 21.96 -6.13 -8.38
CA GLU A 202 23.37 -5.83 -8.11
C GLU A 202 24.30 -6.43 -9.17
N LYS A 203 25.35 -5.69 -9.58
CA LYS A 203 26.43 -6.26 -10.39
C LYS A 203 27.51 -6.86 -9.49
N THR A 204 27.84 -8.12 -9.70
CA THR A 204 28.78 -8.97 -8.94
C THR A 204 30.21 -8.46 -8.82
N GLU A 205 30.67 -7.53 -9.66
CA GLU A 205 32.08 -7.12 -9.66
C GLU A 205 32.38 -5.86 -8.82
N LYS A 206 31.36 -5.04 -8.47
CA LYS A 206 31.56 -3.73 -7.82
C LYS A 206 30.46 -3.29 -6.84
N ASN A 207 29.51 -4.17 -6.45
CA ASN A 207 28.32 -3.82 -5.67
C ASN A 207 27.61 -2.55 -6.19
N THR A 208 27.40 -2.48 -7.51
CA THR A 208 26.66 -1.36 -8.12
C THR A 208 25.35 -1.87 -8.69
N ALA A 209 24.24 -1.38 -8.14
CA ALA A 209 22.91 -1.67 -8.63
C ALA A 209 22.75 -1.16 -10.08
N SER A 210 22.25 -2.02 -10.96
CA SER A 210 22.08 -1.75 -12.38
C SER A 210 20.64 -2.02 -12.81
N GLN A 211 20.01 -1.01 -13.41
CA GLN A 211 18.73 -1.17 -14.08
C GLN A 211 18.87 -2.14 -15.25
N ILE A 212 18.09 -3.23 -15.26
CA ILE A 212 18.23 -4.29 -16.25
C ILE A 212 17.24 -4.11 -17.40
N PHE A 213 15.98 -3.78 -17.07
CA PHE A 213 14.92 -3.48 -18.03
C PHE A 213 13.79 -2.71 -17.36
N ASP A 214 12.94 -2.09 -18.19
CA ASP A 214 11.67 -1.51 -17.79
C ASP A 214 10.53 -2.30 -18.40
N ALA A 215 9.41 -2.38 -17.69
CA ALA A 215 8.20 -3.01 -18.19
C ALA A 215 6.97 -2.16 -17.89
N ARG A 216 6.05 -2.08 -18.86
CA ARG A 216 4.75 -1.47 -18.65
C ARG A 216 3.68 -2.53 -18.59
N LEU A 217 2.90 -2.52 -17.52
CA LEU A 217 1.84 -3.48 -17.29
C LEU A 217 0.49 -2.76 -17.13
N THR A 218 -0.59 -3.40 -17.56
CA THR A 218 -1.93 -3.04 -17.06
C THR A 218 -2.02 -3.33 -15.56
N LEU A 219 -2.96 -2.72 -14.84
CA LEU A 219 -3.19 -3.06 -13.42
C LEU A 219 -3.57 -4.53 -13.20
N GLY A 220 -4.12 -5.22 -14.20
CA GLY A 220 -4.35 -6.67 -14.19
C GLY A 220 -3.12 -7.53 -14.52
N GLY A 221 -1.91 -6.95 -14.54
CA GLY A 221 -0.65 -7.68 -14.73
C GLY A 221 -0.27 -8.00 -16.18
N ARG A 222 -1.11 -7.73 -17.18
CA ARG A 222 -0.75 -7.95 -18.60
C ARG A 222 0.39 -7.03 -19.03
N ILE A 223 1.45 -7.61 -19.58
CA ILE A 223 2.61 -6.87 -20.11
C ILE A 223 2.20 -6.18 -21.42
N LYS A 224 2.40 -4.87 -21.50
CA LYS A 224 2.19 -4.05 -22.71
C LYS A 224 3.51 -3.79 -23.45
N GLU A 225 4.56 -3.51 -22.71
CA GLU A 225 5.84 -3.10 -23.27
C GLU A 225 6.99 -3.57 -22.38
N ILE A 226 8.12 -3.90 -23.01
CA ILE A 226 9.40 -4.19 -22.33
C ILE A 226 10.52 -3.46 -23.08
N ASP A 227 11.23 -2.62 -22.35
CA ASP A 227 12.48 -1.96 -22.78
C ASP A 227 13.65 -2.64 -22.05
N ALA A 228 14.33 -3.58 -22.73
CA ALA A 228 15.45 -4.33 -22.16
C ALA A 228 16.80 -3.64 -22.45
N TYR A 229 17.65 -3.50 -21.43
CA TYR A 229 18.93 -2.77 -21.53
C TYR A 229 20.15 -3.65 -21.28
N ARG A 230 20.09 -4.52 -20.27
CA ARG A 230 21.20 -5.40 -19.84
C ARG A 230 20.82 -6.87 -19.81
N CYS A 231 19.71 -7.21 -20.45
CA CYS A 231 19.23 -8.56 -20.69
C CYS A 231 18.53 -8.60 -22.06
N THR A 232 18.20 -9.79 -22.51
CA THR A 232 17.32 -10.03 -23.63
C THR A 232 15.85 -9.81 -23.24
N LYS A 233 14.99 -9.54 -24.22
CA LYS A 233 13.53 -9.48 -23.98
C LYS A 233 12.95 -10.81 -23.49
N LYS A 234 13.61 -11.93 -23.76
CA LYS A 234 13.20 -13.25 -23.28
C LYS A 234 13.44 -13.37 -21.77
N GLU A 235 14.67 -13.08 -21.34
CA GLU A 235 15.04 -13.06 -19.91
C GLU A 235 14.18 -12.07 -19.13
N ALA A 236 13.94 -10.87 -19.66
CA ALA A 236 13.05 -9.89 -19.02
C ALA A 236 11.63 -10.45 -18.77
N LYS A 237 11.07 -11.22 -19.73
CA LYS A 237 9.77 -11.86 -19.56
C LYS A 237 9.80 -12.95 -18.50
N GLU A 238 10.87 -13.75 -18.46
CA GLU A 238 11.08 -14.79 -17.44
C GLU A 238 11.14 -14.16 -16.04
N ILE A 239 11.92 -13.10 -15.86
CA ILE A 239 12.04 -12.35 -14.60
C ILE A 239 10.69 -11.76 -14.17
N ILE A 240 9.94 -11.10 -15.07
CA ILE A 240 8.60 -10.57 -14.73
C ILE A 240 7.63 -11.69 -14.33
N ASN A 241 7.69 -12.84 -15.00
CA ASN A 241 6.83 -13.97 -14.68
C ASN A 241 7.25 -14.64 -13.37
N GLY A 242 8.53 -14.65 -13.02
CA GLY A 242 9.04 -15.04 -11.71
C GLY A 242 8.51 -14.11 -10.62
N TRP A 243 8.63 -12.79 -10.82
CA TRP A 243 8.08 -11.80 -9.90
C TRP A 243 6.59 -11.99 -9.66
N LYS A 244 5.78 -12.19 -10.71
CA LYS A 244 4.32 -12.42 -10.57
C LYS A 244 3.94 -13.70 -9.81
N LYS A 245 4.88 -14.63 -9.67
CA LYS A 245 4.71 -15.88 -8.93
C LYS A 245 5.36 -15.84 -7.55
N SER A 246 6.06 -14.76 -7.20
CA SER A 246 6.70 -14.64 -5.90
C SER A 246 5.67 -14.31 -4.82
N ASP A 247 5.97 -14.70 -3.59
CA ASP A 247 5.11 -14.41 -2.43
C ASP A 247 4.97 -12.90 -2.17
N PHE A 248 5.87 -12.09 -2.73
CA PHE A 248 5.86 -10.63 -2.64
C PHE A 248 4.96 -9.96 -3.68
N TYR A 249 4.56 -10.67 -4.73
CA TYR A 249 3.55 -10.17 -5.65
C TYR A 249 2.17 -10.32 -5.04
N VAL A 250 1.64 -9.22 -4.50
CA VAL A 250 0.29 -9.17 -3.95
C VAL A 250 -0.70 -8.85 -5.09
N PRO A 251 -1.58 -9.78 -5.49
CA PRO A 251 -2.63 -9.49 -6.45
C PRO A 251 -3.46 -8.29 -5.97
N GLY A 252 -3.60 -7.28 -6.83
CA GLY A 252 -4.33 -6.05 -6.51
C GLY A 252 -3.50 -4.94 -5.86
N ALA A 253 -2.31 -5.20 -5.32
CA ALA A 253 -1.49 -4.13 -4.71
C ALA A 253 -1.13 -3.01 -5.71
N LEU A 254 -0.82 -3.35 -6.96
CA LEU A 254 -0.58 -2.36 -8.02
C LEU A 254 -1.81 -1.49 -8.31
N LYS A 255 -3.01 -2.06 -8.18
CA LYS A 255 -4.26 -1.31 -8.34
C LYS A 255 -4.47 -0.38 -7.14
N THR A 256 -4.29 -0.86 -5.92
CA THR A 256 -4.38 -0.04 -4.70
C THR A 256 -3.41 1.13 -4.76
N ARG A 257 -2.13 0.86 -5.07
CA ARG A 257 -1.10 1.89 -5.23
C ARG A 257 -1.44 2.87 -6.35
N TYR A 258 -1.99 2.40 -7.48
CA TYR A 258 -2.49 3.29 -8.54
C TYR A 258 -3.60 4.21 -8.03
N ASP A 259 -4.59 3.68 -7.32
CA ASP A 259 -5.73 4.45 -6.80
C ASP A 259 -5.25 5.51 -5.79
N ASP A 260 -4.28 5.16 -4.94
CA ASP A 260 -3.64 6.09 -4.01
C ASP A 260 -2.91 7.22 -4.74
N MET A 261 -2.14 6.90 -5.78
CA MET A 261 -1.45 7.88 -6.61
C MET A 261 -2.44 8.80 -7.35
N ARG A 262 -3.67 8.35 -7.63
CA ARG A 262 -4.74 9.21 -8.15
C ARG A 262 -5.28 10.18 -7.10
N LYS A 263 -5.41 9.76 -5.85
CA LYS A 263 -5.80 10.65 -4.74
C LYS A 263 -4.78 11.78 -4.57
N VAL A 264 -3.48 11.45 -4.63
CA VAL A 264 -2.38 12.42 -4.59
C VAL A 264 -2.53 13.46 -5.69
N GLY A 265 -2.70 13.02 -6.94
CA GLY A 265 -2.88 13.95 -8.06
C GLY A 265 -4.13 14.81 -7.95
N LYS A 266 -5.27 14.23 -7.49
CA LYS A 266 -6.50 14.97 -7.24
C LYS A 266 -6.28 16.08 -6.22
N ARG A 267 -5.64 15.77 -5.07
CA ARG A 267 -5.29 16.74 -4.03
C ARG A 267 -4.45 17.89 -4.58
N LEU A 268 -3.39 17.59 -5.33
CA LEU A 268 -2.52 18.61 -5.91
C LEU A 268 -3.24 19.52 -6.92
N VAL A 269 -4.17 18.96 -7.71
CA VAL A 269 -5.01 19.73 -8.64
C VAL A 269 -5.95 20.67 -7.90
N GLU A 270 -6.58 20.18 -6.83
CA GLU A 270 -7.52 20.95 -6.00
C GLU A 270 -6.82 22.09 -5.26
N LYS A 271 -5.66 21.82 -4.65
CA LYS A 271 -4.81 22.82 -3.97
C LYS A 271 -4.27 23.90 -4.93
N GLY A 272 -3.94 23.52 -6.16
CA GLY A 272 -3.28 24.39 -7.14
C GLY A 272 -4.17 25.36 -7.91
N GLY A 273 -5.51 25.36 -7.70
CA GLY A 273 -6.44 26.32 -8.31
C GLY A 273 -6.43 26.33 -9.85
N ASN A 274 -7.36 25.59 -10.47
CA ASN A 274 -7.62 25.59 -11.92
C ASN A 274 -6.44 25.12 -12.80
N LEU A 275 -6.16 23.82 -12.77
CA LEU A 275 -5.59 23.17 -13.94
C LEU A 275 -6.68 23.09 -15.02
N ASN A 276 -6.59 23.97 -16.03
CA ASN A 276 -7.25 23.79 -17.33
C ASN A 276 -7.34 22.29 -17.64
N LYS A 277 -8.58 21.78 -17.80
CA LYS A 277 -8.97 20.36 -17.89
C LYS A 277 -7.81 19.48 -18.36
N PRO A 278 -7.31 18.54 -17.52
CA PRO A 278 -6.18 17.73 -17.94
C PRO A 278 -6.61 16.92 -19.17
N THR A 279 -5.80 16.99 -20.23
CA THR A 279 -6.14 16.41 -21.52
C THR A 279 -6.21 14.89 -21.39
N LYS A 280 -7.27 14.28 -21.95
CA LYS A 280 -7.56 12.82 -21.92
C LYS A 280 -6.47 11.92 -22.54
N ARG A 281 -5.37 12.49 -23.03
CA ARG A 281 -4.30 11.74 -23.67
C ARG A 281 -2.97 12.17 -23.08
N SER A 282 -2.48 11.43 -22.07
CA SER A 282 -1.06 11.15 -22.11
C SER A 282 -0.87 10.28 -23.34
N THR A 283 -0.33 10.86 -24.41
CA THR A 283 0.22 10.01 -25.46
C THR A 283 1.15 9.04 -24.75
N SER A 284 0.85 7.75 -24.82
CA SER A 284 1.53 6.67 -24.11
C SER A 284 3.02 6.56 -24.45
N ALA A 285 3.55 7.47 -25.26
CA ALA A 285 4.92 7.90 -25.19
C ALA A 285 5.07 8.91 -24.04
N VAL A 286 5.35 8.41 -22.83
CA VAL A 286 6.42 9.04 -22.08
C VAL A 286 7.56 9.11 -23.10
N ARG A 287 7.81 10.30 -23.67
CA ARG A 287 9.09 10.54 -24.31
C ARG A 287 10.06 10.08 -23.25
N LYS A 288 10.76 8.96 -23.52
CA LYS A 288 11.91 8.52 -22.75
C LYS A 288 12.64 9.81 -22.42
N GLU A 289 12.54 10.30 -21.19
CA GLU A 289 13.49 11.29 -20.74
C GLU A 289 14.77 10.48 -20.72
N LYS A 290 15.43 10.45 -21.88
CA LYS A 290 16.72 9.83 -22.06
C LYS A 290 17.53 10.44 -20.96
N ILE A 291 17.95 9.63 -19.99
CA ILE A 291 18.77 10.07 -18.87
C ILE A 291 19.82 11.00 -19.47
N GLY A 292 19.71 12.29 -19.12
CA GLY A 292 20.51 13.31 -19.76
C GLY A 292 21.97 12.91 -19.60
N ARG A 293 22.77 12.95 -20.67
CA ARG A 293 24.18 12.53 -20.65
C ARG A 293 24.98 13.17 -19.49
N ASN A 294 24.54 14.32 -18.98
CA ASN A 294 25.16 15.02 -17.86
C ASN A 294 24.50 14.82 -16.48
N MET A 295 23.34 14.14 -16.37
CA MET A 295 22.68 13.85 -15.08
C MET A 295 23.51 12.85 -14.28
N GLN A 296 23.34 12.82 -12.95
CA GLN A 296 23.91 11.75 -12.13
C GLN A 296 23.45 10.39 -12.65
N CYS A 297 24.40 9.46 -12.73
CA CYS A 297 24.13 8.16 -13.31
C CYS A 297 23.34 7.33 -12.30
N PRO A 298 22.23 6.68 -12.71
CA PRO A 298 21.40 5.87 -11.80
C PRO A 298 22.12 4.62 -11.26
N CYS A 299 23.37 4.38 -11.68
CA CYS A 299 24.25 3.32 -11.15
C CYS A 299 24.79 3.63 -9.74
N GLY A 300 24.40 4.75 -9.11
CA GLY A 300 24.89 5.18 -7.80
C GLY A 300 26.36 5.63 -7.77
N SER A 301 27.09 5.60 -8.90
CA SER A 301 28.53 5.89 -8.94
C SER A 301 28.94 7.35 -8.62
N GLY A 302 27.98 8.25 -8.42
CA GLY A 302 28.21 9.70 -8.33
C GLY A 302 28.67 10.37 -9.63
N LYS A 303 28.91 9.61 -10.72
CA LYS A 303 29.37 10.13 -12.01
C LYS A 303 28.19 10.55 -12.90
N LYS A 304 28.45 11.49 -13.82
CA LYS A 304 27.49 11.83 -14.89
C LYS A 304 27.18 10.61 -15.77
N TYR A 305 25.96 10.44 -16.28
CA TYR A 305 25.51 9.28 -17.05
C TYR A 305 26.46 8.95 -18.22
N LYS A 306 26.90 9.94 -19.01
CA LYS A 306 27.88 9.77 -20.10
C LYS A 306 29.27 9.28 -19.67
N LYS A 307 29.58 9.36 -18.37
CA LYS A 307 30.85 8.94 -17.76
C LYS A 307 30.70 7.63 -16.94
N CYS A 308 29.49 7.09 -16.74
CA CYS A 308 29.20 5.75 -16.17
C CYS A 308 28.46 4.93 -17.23
N CYS A 309 27.18 4.62 -17.02
CA CYS A 309 26.42 3.67 -17.85
C CYS A 309 26.09 4.13 -19.27
N GLY A 310 26.16 5.43 -19.55
CA GLY A 310 25.95 6.01 -20.88
C GLY A 310 27.26 6.26 -21.64
N LYS A 311 28.37 5.70 -21.17
CA LYS A 311 29.66 5.74 -21.85
C LYS A 311 29.59 4.75 -23.02
N LYS A 312 29.61 5.27 -24.26
CA LYS A 312 29.94 4.45 -25.43
C LYS A 312 31.43 4.19 -25.43
#